data_AF-A0A6B3HT28-F1
#
_entry.id   AF-A0A6B3HT28-F1
#
_cell.length_a   1.000
_cell.length_b   1.000
_cell.length_c   1.000
_cell.angle_alpha   90.00
_cell.angle_beta   90.00
_cell.angle_gamma   90.00
#
_symmetry.space_group_name_H-M   'P 1'
#
loop_
_entity.id
_entity.type
_entity.pdbx_description
1 polymer ?
#
loop_
_entity_poly.entity_id
_entity_poly.type
_entity_poly.pdbx_seq_one_letter_code
_entity_poly.pdbx_strand_id
1 'polypeptide(L)'
;ASHIDHAALLYPAENPDRPALWFFWTGTDTDRTHRITTAPWCPAILRHLRTDATLRCSFFNSHPTGHSWEVTDPLGDLIAGPAGTDDGATDDPRERHQP
;
A
#
# COMPACT_ATOMS: atom_id res chain seq x y z
N ALA A 1 13.16 7.60 -18.19
CA ALA A 1 12.09 7.91 -17.23
C ALA A 1 11.34 6.62 -16.94
N SER A 2 11.11 6.24 -15.68
CA SER A 2 10.24 5.11 -15.36
C SER A 2 8.84 5.45 -15.88
N HIS A 3 8.38 4.77 -16.93
CA HIS A 3 7.00 4.89 -17.38
C HIS A 3 6.10 4.47 -16.21
N ILE A 4 5.22 5.37 -15.77
CA ILE A 4 4.19 5.03 -14.81
C ILE A 4 3.15 4.21 -15.57
N ASP A 5 3.04 2.93 -15.22
CA ASP A 5 1.97 2.06 -15.71
C ASP A 5 0.68 2.48 -15.02
N HIS A 6 -0.24 3.03 -15.79
CA HIS A 6 -1.58 3.30 -15.33
C HIS A 6 -2.49 2.12 -15.65
N ALA A 7 -3.54 1.93 -14.85
CA ALA A 7 -4.51 0.87 -15.07
C ALA A 7 -5.94 1.31 -14.70
N ALA A 8 -6.92 0.78 -15.43
CA ALA A 8 -8.34 0.87 -15.12
C ALA A 8 -8.95 -0.53 -15.10
N LEU A 9 -9.76 -0.82 -14.09
CA LEU A 9 -10.51 -2.06 -14.02
C LEU A 9 -11.61 -2.05 -15.08
N LEU A 10 -11.65 -3.08 -15.94
CA LEU A 10 -12.72 -3.26 -16.92
C LEU A 10 -13.78 -4.22 -16.39
N TYR A 11 -13.34 -5.33 -15.80
CA TYR A 11 -14.25 -6.37 -15.30
C TYR A 11 -13.65 -7.06 -14.07
N PRO A 12 -14.35 -7.05 -12.92
CA PRO A 12 -13.91 -7.79 -11.75
C PRO A 12 -14.09 -9.29 -11.95
N ALA A 13 -13.19 -10.09 -11.40
CA ALA A 13 -13.43 -11.52 -11.34
C ALA A 13 -14.54 -11.85 -10.34
N GLU A 14 -15.40 -12.83 -10.66
CA GLU A 14 -16.47 -13.28 -9.75
C GLU A 14 -15.92 -13.83 -8.42
N ASN A 15 -14.73 -14.43 -8.47
CA ASN A 15 -13.96 -14.82 -7.29
C ASN A 15 -12.75 -13.89 -7.14
N PRO A 16 -12.57 -13.24 -5.98
CA PRO A 16 -11.49 -12.26 -5.77
C PRO A 16 -10.08 -12.89 -5.75
N ASP A 17 -9.96 -14.21 -5.70
CA ASP A 17 -8.69 -14.94 -5.86
C ASP A 17 -8.35 -15.20 -7.33
N ARG A 18 -9.26 -14.88 -8.26
CA ARG A 18 -9.04 -14.98 -9.71
C ARG A 18 -8.58 -13.62 -10.29
N PRO A 19 -7.77 -13.64 -11.36
CA PRO A 19 -7.38 -12.41 -12.06
C PRO A 19 -8.59 -11.65 -12.64
N ALA A 20 -8.60 -10.34 -12.49
CA ALA A 20 -9.56 -9.44 -13.12
C ALA A 20 -9.07 -8.98 -14.51
N LEU A 21 -9.96 -8.42 -15.33
CA LEU A 21 -9.62 -7.84 -16.62
C LEU A 21 -9.32 -6.34 -16.47
N TRP A 22 -8.17 -5.93 -16.99
CA TRP A 22 -7.65 -4.56 -16.85
C TRP A 22 -7.29 -3.95 -18.19
N PHE A 23 -7.44 -2.63 -18.27
CA PHE A 23 -6.86 -1.79 -19.31
C PHE A 23 -5.64 -1.08 -18.76
N PHE A 24 -4.47 -1.33 -19.34
CA PHE A 24 -3.22 -0.66 -18.98
C PHE A 24 -2.83 0.35 -20.04
N TRP A 25 -2.25 1.48 -19.62
CA TRP A 25 -1.60 2.42 -20.52
C TRP A 25 -0.35 3.03 -19.89
N THR A 26 0.59 3.41 -20.75
CA THR A 26 1.80 4.12 -20.36
C THR A 26 2.01 5.33 -21.27
N GLY A 27 2.78 6.31 -20.81
CA GLY A 27 3.07 7.52 -21.59
C GLY A 27 1.99 8.59 -21.49
N THR A 28 2.31 9.76 -22.03
CA THR A 28 1.44 10.95 -22.04
C THR A 28 1.06 11.32 -23.47
N ASP A 29 -0.16 11.85 -23.64
CA ASP A 29 -0.65 12.39 -24.91
C ASP A 29 -0.56 11.41 -26.10
N THR A 30 0.34 11.63 -27.06
CA THR A 30 0.40 10.93 -28.35
C THR A 30 1.29 9.68 -28.37
N ASP A 31 2.18 9.48 -27.39
CA ASP A 31 3.06 8.30 -27.29
C ASP A 31 2.47 7.22 -26.36
N ARG A 32 1.13 7.07 -26.36
CA ARG A 32 0.45 6.13 -25.48
C ARG A 32 0.50 4.73 -26.04
N THR A 33 1.16 3.84 -25.30
CA THR A 33 1.00 2.40 -25.49
C THR A 33 -0.11 1.89 -24.58
N HIS A 34 -0.97 1.00 -25.10
CA HIS A 34 -2.08 0.44 -24.36
C HIS A 34 -2.16 -1.07 -24.52
N ARG A 35 -2.67 -1.75 -23.51
CA ARG A 35 -2.97 -3.20 -23.57
C ARG A 35 -4.16 -3.53 -22.69
N ILE A 36 -4.92 -4.54 -23.11
CA ILE A 36 -5.95 -5.18 -22.30
C ILE A 36 -5.44 -6.56 -21.92
N THR A 37 -5.39 -6.88 -20.64
CA THR A 37 -4.95 -8.19 -20.17
C THR A 37 -5.52 -8.53 -18.80
N THR A 38 -5.47 -9.81 -18.43
CA THR A 38 -5.84 -10.26 -17.09
C THR A 38 -4.67 -10.07 -16.13
N ALA A 39 -4.96 -9.58 -14.93
CA ALA A 39 -3.96 -9.42 -13.88
C ALA A 39 -4.58 -9.69 -12.49
N PRO A 40 -3.81 -10.26 -11.55
CA PRO A 40 -4.30 -10.50 -10.20
C PRO A 40 -4.60 -9.18 -9.47
N TRP A 41 -5.53 -9.25 -8.53
CA TRP A 41 -5.76 -8.19 -7.56
C TRP A 41 -4.55 -7.98 -6.66
N CYS A 42 -4.40 -6.79 -6.11
CA CYS A 42 -3.43 -6.53 -5.05
C CYS A 42 -3.80 -7.35 -3.80
N PRO A 43 -2.83 -8.07 -3.20
CA PRO A 43 -3.09 -8.92 -2.04
C PRO A 43 -3.28 -8.13 -0.73
N ALA A 44 -3.09 -6.80 -0.75
CA ALA A 44 -3.21 -5.96 0.43
C ALA A 44 -4.63 -5.94 0.98
N ILE A 45 -4.73 -6.00 2.31
CA ILE A 45 -5.98 -5.82 3.06
C ILE A 45 -5.97 -4.44 3.69
N LEU A 46 -7.01 -3.67 3.38
CA LEU A 46 -7.27 -2.34 3.93
C LEU A 46 -8.21 -2.47 5.12
N ARG A 47 -7.93 -1.72 6.19
CA ARG A 47 -8.80 -1.66 7.37
C ARG A 47 -9.49 -0.29 7.41
N HIS A 48 -10.82 -0.31 7.47
CA HIS A 48 -11.60 0.90 7.63
C HIS A 48 -11.65 1.30 9.10
N LEU A 49 -10.87 2.32 9.48
CA LEU A 49 -10.62 2.68 10.88
C LEU A 49 -11.88 3.00 11.70
N ARG A 50 -12.95 3.50 11.06
CA ARG A 50 -14.21 3.84 11.74
C ARG A 50 -15.09 2.63 12.04
N THR A 51 -15.09 1.62 11.16
CA THR A 51 -16.05 0.49 11.25
C THR A 51 -15.36 -0.84 11.51
N ASP A 52 -14.03 -0.83 11.60
CA ASP A 52 -13.17 -2.00 11.69
C ASP A 52 -13.27 -3.00 10.54
N ALA A 53 -14.00 -2.63 9.48
CA ALA A 53 -14.22 -3.50 8.33
C ALA A 53 -12.91 -3.70 7.54
N THR A 54 -12.64 -4.94 7.14
CA THR A 54 -11.52 -5.28 6.27
C THR A 54 -11.97 -5.37 4.82
N LEU A 55 -11.27 -4.69 3.91
CA LEU A 55 -11.53 -4.67 2.48
C LEU A 55 -10.27 -5.11 1.74
N ARG A 56 -10.38 -5.80 0.60
CA ARG A 56 -9.23 -6.02 -0.28
C ARG A 56 -8.91 -4.72 -1.03
N CYS A 57 -7.63 -4.50 -1.29
CA CYS A 57 -7.22 -3.43 -2.19
C CYS A 57 -7.82 -3.64 -3.59
N SER A 58 -8.49 -2.62 -4.13
CA SER A 58 -9.23 -2.71 -5.40
C SER A 58 -8.38 -2.40 -6.64
N PHE A 59 -7.05 -2.47 -6.51
CA PHE A 59 -6.10 -2.22 -7.61
C PHE A 59 -5.42 -3.51 -8.07
N PHE A 60 -4.78 -3.46 -9.24
CA PHE A 60 -4.00 -4.59 -9.77
C PHE A 60 -2.72 -4.82 -8.95
N ASN A 61 -2.23 -6.05 -8.94
CA ASN A 61 -0.96 -6.35 -8.26
C ASN A 61 0.21 -5.57 -8.88
N SER A 62 1.06 -4.99 -8.03
CA SER A 62 2.14 -4.07 -8.44
C SER A 62 1.66 -2.68 -8.90
N HIS A 63 0.49 -2.24 -8.45
CA HIS A 63 0.14 -0.83 -8.58
C HIS A 63 1.16 0.05 -7.84
N PRO A 64 1.54 1.21 -8.40
CA PRO A 64 2.42 2.14 -7.70
C PRO A 64 1.76 2.60 -6.39
N THR A 65 2.58 2.80 -5.37
CA THR A 65 2.13 3.23 -4.03
C THR A 65 1.80 4.72 -3.96
N GLY A 66 2.30 5.53 -4.91
CA GLY A 66 2.04 6.95 -5.00
C GLY A 66 1.26 7.33 -6.25
N HIS A 67 0.26 8.17 -6.09
CA HIS A 67 -0.45 8.82 -7.19
C HIS A 67 0.05 10.25 -7.36
N SER A 68 -0.17 10.87 -8.53
CA SER A 68 0.09 12.30 -8.72
C SER A 68 -0.78 13.22 -7.83
N TRP A 69 -1.74 12.64 -7.09
CA TRP A 69 -2.60 13.29 -6.11
C TRP A 69 -2.39 12.75 -4.69
N GLU A 70 -1.29 12.03 -4.44
CA GLU A 70 -0.96 11.51 -3.12
C GLU A 70 -1.01 12.65 -2.08
N VAL A 71 -1.98 12.57 -1.17
CA VAL A 71 -2.14 13.52 -0.07
C VAL A 71 -1.33 12.98 1.09
N THR A 72 -0.24 13.65 1.44
CA THR A 72 0.44 13.42 2.71
C THR A 72 -0.57 13.65 3.82
N ASP A 73 -0.89 12.63 4.62
CA ASP A 73 -1.74 12.80 5.81
C ASP A 73 -1.02 13.74 6.77
N PRO A 74 -1.48 15.00 6.90
CA PRO A 74 -0.77 15.99 7.71
C PRO A 74 -0.85 15.69 9.21
N LEU A 75 -1.65 14.69 9.61
CA LEU A 75 -1.90 14.35 11.00
C LEU A 75 -1.22 13.02 11.42
N GLY A 76 -0.62 12.28 10.49
CA GLY A 76 -0.07 10.95 10.76
C GLY A 76 0.98 10.95 11.87
N ASP A 77 1.97 11.85 11.78
CA ASP A 77 3.03 11.96 12.77
C ASP A 77 2.54 12.48 14.12
N LEU A 78 1.50 13.33 14.12
CA LEU A 78 0.90 13.87 15.34
C LEU A 78 0.12 12.81 16.13
N ILE A 79 -0.51 11.85 15.44
CA ILE A 79 -1.22 10.74 16.07
C ILE A 79 -0.25 9.66 16.57
N ALA A 80 0.81 9.38 15.81
CA ALA A 80 1.81 8.35 16.17
C ALA A 80 2.56 8.70 17.46
N GLY A 81 2.61 9.99 17.82
CA GLY A 81 3.38 10.49 18.95
C GLY A 81 4.89 10.37 18.69
N PRO A 82 5.73 10.98 19.55
CA PRO A 82 7.17 10.75 19.47
C PRO A 82 7.42 9.25 19.63
N ALA A 83 8.09 8.64 18.66
CA ALA A 83 8.64 7.31 18.82
C ALA A 83 9.50 7.38 20.09
N GLY A 84 9.03 6.73 21.17
CA GLY A 84 9.77 6.71 22.41
C GLY A 84 11.15 6.18 22.10
N THR A 85 12.16 7.04 22.14
CA THR A 85 13.51 6.57 22.40
C THR A 85 13.40 5.87 23.73
N ASP A 86 13.46 4.55 23.67
CA ASP A 86 13.66 3.70 24.82
C ASP A 86 15.06 3.99 25.38
N ASP A 87 15.22 5.18 25.96
CA ASP A 87 16.35 5.57 26.80
C ASP A 87 16.09 4.93 28.17
N GLY A 88 16.15 3.60 28.19
CA GLY A 88 15.61 2.79 29.27
C GLY A 88 16.41 1.53 29.60
N ALA A 89 17.70 1.47 29.26
CA ALA A 89 18.59 0.45 29.83
C ALA A 89 19.96 1.07 30.15
N THR A 90 20.02 1.80 31.27
CA THR A 90 21.28 1.93 32.00
C THR A 90 21.60 0.54 32.53
N ASP A 91 22.53 -0.15 31.85
CA ASP A 91 23.12 -1.40 32.29
C ASP A 91 23.93 -1.12 33.57
N ASP A 92 23.33 -1.30 34.75
CA ASP A 92 24.08 -1.38 36.01
C ASP A 92 24.42 -2.85 36.30
N PRO A 93 25.68 -3.28 36.15
CA PRO A 93 26.07 -4.68 36.25
C PRO A 93 26.13 -5.20 37.70
N ARG A 94 25.59 -4.50 38.71
CA ARG A 94 25.78 -4.85 40.13
C ARG A 94 24.69 -5.68 40.81
N GLU A 95 23.57 -5.98 40.16
CA GLU A 95 22.52 -6.83 40.77
C GLU A 95 22.49 -8.27 40.23
N ARG A 96 23.66 -8.86 39.95
CA ARG A 96 23.76 -10.32 39.83
C ARG A 96 24.47 -10.91 41.04
N HIS A 97 23.80 -10.87 42.18
CA HIS A 97 24.11 -11.75 43.30
C HIS A 97 23.09 -12.89 43.34
N GLN A 98 23.52 -14.05 42.85
CA GLN A 98 23.06 -15.36 43.33
C GLN A 98 23.70 -15.64 44.70
N PRO A 99 23.12 -16.49 45.58
CA PRO A 99 22.25 -17.64 45.30
C PRO A 99 20.79 -17.52 45.76
#